data_AF-U6Q1V3-F1
#
_entry.id   AF-U6Q1V3-F1
#
_cell.length_a   1.000
_cell.length_b   1.000
_cell.length_c   1.000
_cell.angle_alpha   90.00
_cell.angle_beta   90.00
_cell.angle_gamma   90.00
#
_symmetry.space_group_name_H-M   'P 1'
#
loop_
_entity.id
_entity.type
_entity.pdbx_description
1 polymer ?
#
loop_
_entity_poly.entity_id
_entity_poly.type
_entity_poly.pdbx_seq_one_letter_code
_entity_poly.pdbx_strand_id
1 'polypeptide(L)' 'MTKNINTNFDYNEEVKKCKTIDDVMGKNGLIQKLVKDVLENILEGEMEEHLGRNKYERKETPYE' A
#
# COMPACT_ATOMS: atom_id res chain seq x y z
N MET A 1 10.87 6.33 11.12
CA MET A 1 11.36 5.20 10.30
C MET A 1 10.35 4.98 9.19
N THR A 2 10.67 5.47 8.00
CA THR A 2 9.87 5.25 6.78
C THR A 2 9.72 3.74 6.60
N LYS A 3 8.48 3.26 6.59
CA LYS A 3 8.16 1.87 6.28
C LYS A 3 8.75 1.61 4.89
N ASN A 4 9.82 0.82 4.82
CA ASN A 4 10.27 0.26 3.55
C ASN A 4 9.12 -0.65 3.11
N ILE A 5 8.20 -0.11 2.32
CA ILE A 5 7.35 -0.92 1.46
C ILE A 5 8.37 -1.57 0.53
N ASN A 6 8.81 -2.77 0.91
CA ASN A 6 9.67 -3.60 0.09
C ASN A 6 8.77 -4.20 -1.02
N THR A 7 8.10 -3.33 -1.75
CA THR A 7 7.45 -3.64 -3.01
C THR A 7 8.57 -3.65 -4.03
N ASN A 8 9.37 -4.71 -4.02
CA ASN A 8 10.07 -5.09 -5.23
C ASN A 8 9.03 -5.65 -6.22
N PHE A 9 8.09 -4.79 -6.63
CA PHE A 9 7.08 -5.08 -7.63
C PHE A 9 7.76 -4.90 -8.98
N ASP A 10 8.28 -5.99 -9.51
CA ASP A 10 8.79 -6.01 -10.87
C ASP A 10 7.59 -6.12 -11.83
N TYR A 11 7.23 -4.99 -12.42
CA TYR A 11 6.14 -4.89 -13.39
C TYR A 11 6.30 -5.90 -14.54
N ASN A 12 7.52 -6.09 -15.06
CA ASN A 12 7.75 -6.99 -16.19
C ASN A 12 7.55 -8.45 -15.79
N GLU A 13 7.98 -8.84 -14.59
CA GLU A 13 7.77 -10.19 -14.07
C GLU A 13 6.29 -10.47 -13.77
N GLU A 14 5.54 -9.49 -13.26
CA GLU A 14 4.11 -9.65 -12.98
C GLU A 14 3.27 -9.71 -14.26
N VAL A 15 3.60 -8.92 -15.28
CA VAL A 15 2.92 -8.99 -16.58
C VAL A 15 3.17 -10.34 -17.27
N LYS A 16 4.38 -10.91 -17.20
CA LYS A 16 4.69 -12.24 -17.76
C LYS A 16 3.85 -13.37 -17.15
N LYS A 17 3.37 -13.20 -15.91
CA LYS A 17 2.53 -14.19 -15.22
C LYS A 17 1.08 -14.16 -15.72
N CYS A 18 0.62 -13.03 -16.27
CA CYS A 18 -0.74 -12.87 -16.77
C CYS A 18 -0.91 -13.61 -18.11
N LYS A 19 -1.80 -14.60 -18.17
CA LYS A 19 -2.07 -15.39 -19.37
C LYS A 19 -3.50 -15.22 -19.89
N THR A 20 -4.39 -14.83 -18.99
CA THR A 20 -5.82 -14.67 -19.25
C THR A 20 -6.29 -13.29 -18.81
N ILE A 21 -7.47 -12.87 -19.28
CA ILE A 21 -8.12 -11.64 -18.83
C ILE A 21 -8.40 -11.70 -17.32
N ASP A 22 -8.68 -12.89 -16.78
CA ASP A 22 -8.93 -13.09 -15.35
C ASP A 22 -7.67 -12.83 -14.50
N ASP A 23 -6.47 -13.14 -15.00
CA ASP A 23 -5.21 -12.80 -14.30
C ASP A 23 -4.98 -11.28 -14.18
N VAL A 24 -5.64 -10.48 -15.04
CA VAL A 24 -5.52 -9.03 -15.06
C VAL A 24 -6.67 -8.35 -14.31
N MET A 25 -7.90 -8.73 -14.62
CA MET A 25 -9.14 -8.08 -14.17
C MET A 25 -9.99 -8.93 -13.21
N GLY A 26 -9.67 -10.21 -13.07
CA GLY A 26 -10.36 -11.13 -12.19
C GLY A 26 -9.99 -10.96 -10.72
N LYS A 27 -10.44 -11.91 -9.89
CA LYS A 27 -10.19 -11.88 -8.46
C LYS A 27 -8.69 -12.03 -8.19
N ASN A 28 -8.12 -11.09 -7.45
CA ASN A 28 -6.68 -10.97 -7.21
C ASN A 28 -5.86 -10.72 -8.49
N GLY A 29 -6.52 -10.19 -9.53
CA GLY A 29 -5.87 -9.79 -10.77
C GLY A 29 -4.90 -8.62 -10.57
N LEU A 30 -4.02 -8.43 -11.54
CA LEU A 30 -2.97 -7.41 -11.51
C LEU A 30 -3.52 -6.00 -11.26
N ILE A 31 -4.60 -5.62 -11.95
CA ILE A 31 -5.22 -4.30 -11.79
C ILE A 31 -5.81 -4.13 -10.39
N GLN A 32 -6.47 -5.17 -9.86
CA GLN A 32 -7.05 -5.12 -8.53
C GLN A 32 -5.97 -4.90 -7.46
N LYS A 33 -4.82 -5.59 -7.57
CA LYS A 33 -3.69 -5.41 -6.66
C LYS A 33 -3.12 -4.00 -6.73
N LEU A 34 -2.89 -3.48 -7.94
CA LEU A 34 -2.40 -2.11 -8.13
C LEU A 34 -3.33 -1.06 -7.52
N VAL A 35 -4.63 -1.16 -7.81
CA VAL A 35 -5.63 -0.21 -7.27
C VAL A 35 -5.69 -0.30 -5.76
N LYS A 36 -5.64 -1.51 -5.18
CA LYS A 36 -5.59 -1.71 -3.74
C LYS A 36 -4.40 -0.97 -3.12
N ASP A 37 -3.20 -1.17 -3.65
CA ASP A 37 -1.99 -0.56 -3.09
C ASP A 37 -2.02 0.97 -3.19
N VAL A 38 -2.54 1.52 -4.30
CA VAL A 38 -2.74 2.97 -4.44
C VAL A 38 -3.72 3.50 -3.39
N LEU A 39 -4.86 2.85 -3.21
CA LEU A 39 -5.86 3.27 -2.23
C LEU A 39 -5.35 3.16 -0.80
N GLU A 40 -4.65 2.07 -0.45
CA GLU A 40 -4.08 1.91 0.89
C GLU A 40 -3.05 3.02 1.21
N ASN A 41 -2.22 3.42 0.23
CA ASN A 41 -1.27 4.51 0.43
C ASN A 41 -1.96 5.87 0.63
N ILE A 42 -3.01 6.17 -0.15
CA ILE A 42 -3.80 7.40 0.02
C ILE A 42 -4.42 7.42 1.43
N LEU A 43 -5.06 6.33 1.82
CA LEU A 43 -5.72 6.22 3.12
C LEU A 43 -4.74 6.26 4.30
N GLU A 44 -3.55 5.64 4.16
CA GLU A 44 -2.50 5.76 5.18
C GLU A 44 -2.04 7.22 5.33
N GLY A 45 -1.86 7.95 4.21
CA GLY A 45 -1.51 9.37 4.24
C GLY A 45 -2.57 10.26 4.89
N GLU A 46 -3.84 10.08 4.51
CA GLU A 46 -4.97 10.81 5.12
C GLU A 46 -5.07 10.55 6.63
N MET A 47 -4.80 9.32 7.08
CA MET A 47 -4.78 8.95 8.49
C MET A 47 -3.65 9.62 9.27
N GLU A 48 -2.45 9.70 8.68
CA GLU A 48 -1.30 10.36 9.30
C GLU A 48 -1.53 11.87 9.45
N GLU A 49 -2.10 12.51 8.42
CA GLU A 49 -2.51 13.92 8.48
C GLU A 49 -3.59 14.14 9.54
N HIS A 50 -4.65 13.33 9.54
CA HIS A 50 -5.76 13.47 10.48
C HIS A 50 -5.35 13.26 11.95
N LEU A 51 -4.45 12.31 12.20
CA LEU A 51 -3.97 12.00 13.54
C LEU A 51 -2.80 12.88 13.99
N GLY A 52 -2.18 13.61 13.06
CA GLY A 52 -1.01 14.47 13.30
C GLY A 52 0.23 13.69 13.78
N ARG A 53 0.30 12.39 13.47
CA ARG A 53 1.41 11.50 13.87
C ARG A 53 1.54 10.33 12.93
N ASN A 54 2.75 9.79 12.84
CA ASN A 54 3.02 8.60 12.04
C ASN A 54 2.44 7.34 12.69
N LYS A 55 2.20 6.32 11.85
CA LYS A 55 1.79 5.00 12.33
C LYS A 55 2.80 4.44 13.34
N TYR A 56 2.30 4.01 14.50
CA TYR A 56 3.09 3.52 15.66
C TYR A 56 3.95 4.56 16.39
N GLU A 57 3.87 5.85 16.03
CA GLU A 57 4.50 6.91 16.80
C GLU A 57 3.88 6.97 18.21
N ARG A 58 4.70 6.72 19.24
CA ARG A 58 4.28 6.87 20.63
C ARG A 58 4.09 8.36 20.87
N LYS A 59 2.91 8.76 21.34
CA LYS A 59 2.74 10.08 21.92
C LYS A 59 3.62 10.10 23.17
N GLU A 60 4.67 10.92 23.18
CA GLU A 60 5.32 11.28 24.43
C GLU A 60 4.24 11.96 25.28
N THR A 61 3.73 11.24 26.28
CA THR A 61 2.83 11.81 27.27
C THR A 61 3.61 12.92 27.97
N PRO A 62 3.16 14.19 27.96
CA PRO A 62 3.63 15.14 28.95
C PRO A 62 3.09 14.61 30.28
N TYR A 63 3.97 14.04 31.11
CA TYR A 63 3.69 13.97 32.52
C TYR A 63 3.76 15.42 33.03
N GLU A 64 2.65 15.89 33.62
CA GLU A 64 2.67 17.02 34.56
C GLU A 64 3.63 16.73 35.71
#